data_AF-A0A4Z0JC98-F1
#
_entry.id   AF-A0A4Z0JC98-F1
#
_cell.length_a   1.000
_cell.length_b   1.000
_cell.length_c   1.000
_cell.angle_alpha   90.00
_cell.angle_beta   90.00
_cell.angle_gamma   90.00
#
_symmetry.space_group_name_H-M   'P 1'
#
loop_
_entity.id
_entity.type
_entity.pdbx_description
1 polymer ?
#
loop_
_entity_poly.entity_id
_entity_poly.type
_entity_poly.pdbx_seq_one_letter_code
_entity_poly.pdbx_strand_id
1 'polypeptide(L)'
;MKKLTRLLAVSALTVLVGGGVVETVTPQTTVQAAKKTKAKKQKAKKTKKAKTKKAKRTAKEKKYYTAKQWSQVLRYRKQAKRIGVTTKGMYAQKPRLKKPFRPGKLSASYINRTVNWINFYRTMFGLSKVHADSDWNTSAQYGAATLAAADKGLSHGLVGIKRPSFVSKANWQKGADATNQSNLSQGMTAPYDIVTGYLSDDGDLSGLEPGHRLWLLGGIDRVGVGQAGGYNDLRVFADNSYDATTPVKKTAFPRAGLMPYALVSQGAPWSVSWPDEDTGDSHSTPQVRVYDKTAKKTVKVTHVNASQGGYGFFGTTVYFLPKKSQLKVNHAYVINISGVEDQADMSYTTRLFDLKVNGGFY
;
A
#
# COMPACT_ATOMS: atom_id res chain seq x y z
N MET A 1 11.91 27.52 -63.72
CA MET A 1 13.24 27.59 -64.34
C MET A 1 14.32 27.57 -63.27
N LYS A 2 15.38 26.79 -63.51
CA LYS A 2 16.54 26.51 -62.64
C LYS A 2 17.26 27.80 -62.20
N LYS A 3 17.80 27.84 -60.97
CA LYS A 3 18.99 28.66 -60.67
C LYS A 3 20.10 27.80 -60.08
N LEU A 4 21.20 27.80 -60.85
CA LEU A 4 22.50 27.21 -60.60
C LEU A 4 23.09 27.69 -59.26
N THR A 5 23.80 26.79 -58.57
CA THR A 5 24.69 27.09 -57.45
C THR A 5 26.14 26.95 -57.92
N ARG A 6 26.97 27.96 -57.64
CA ARG A 6 28.41 27.98 -57.95
C ARG A 6 29.19 26.97 -57.09
N LEU A 7 30.18 26.35 -57.73
CA LEU A 7 31.24 25.52 -57.16
C LEU A 7 32.13 26.31 -56.18
N LEU A 8 32.57 25.64 -55.12
CA LEU A 8 33.80 25.94 -54.39
C LEU A 8 34.67 24.67 -54.42
N ALA A 9 35.81 24.77 -55.09
CA ALA A 9 36.79 23.71 -55.24
C ALA A 9 37.52 23.45 -53.92
N VAL A 10 37.80 22.18 -53.61
CA VAL A 10 38.72 21.79 -52.55
C VAL A 10 39.73 20.82 -53.16
N SER A 11 40.98 21.26 -53.18
CA SER A 11 42.14 20.49 -53.67
C SER A 11 42.42 19.30 -52.75
N ALA A 12 42.58 18.11 -53.33
CA ALA A 12 43.00 16.91 -52.61
C ALA A 12 44.53 16.87 -52.53
N LEU A 13 45.07 16.72 -51.32
CA LEU A 13 46.48 16.44 -51.07
C LEU A 13 46.71 14.93 -51.24
N THR A 14 47.57 14.55 -52.18
CA THR A 14 47.96 13.16 -52.44
C THR A 14 49.16 12.79 -51.57
N VAL A 15 49.03 11.74 -50.76
CA VAL A 15 50.17 11.03 -50.16
C VAL A 15 50.16 9.61 -50.71
N LEU A 16 51.22 9.23 -51.41
CA LEU A 16 51.46 7.87 -51.92
C LEU A 16 52.29 7.09 -50.90
N VAL A 17 51.77 5.96 -50.42
CA VAL A 17 52.56 4.76 -50.08
C VAL A 17 51.76 3.54 -50.54
N GLY A 18 52.44 2.60 -51.19
CA GLY A 18 51.88 1.54 -52.02
C GLY A 18 51.12 0.42 -51.33
N GLY A 19 50.38 -0.32 -52.16
CA GLY A 19 49.85 -1.66 -51.88
C GLY A 19 48.44 -1.71 -51.30
N GLY A 20 47.44 -1.80 -52.17
CA GLY A 20 46.15 -2.44 -51.85
C GLY A 20 45.04 -1.53 -51.30
N VAL A 21 44.00 -1.37 -52.13
CA VAL A 21 42.64 -0.88 -51.81
C VAL A 21 42.55 0.59 -51.37
N VAL A 22 42.24 1.47 -52.34
CA VAL A 22 41.66 2.78 -52.06
C VAL A 22 40.20 2.57 -51.68
N GLU A 23 39.90 2.43 -50.38
CA GLU A 23 38.54 2.66 -49.90
C GLU A 23 38.26 4.17 -50.01
N THR A 24 37.47 4.56 -51.01
CA THR A 24 36.84 5.88 -51.03
C THR A 24 35.87 5.98 -49.86
N VAL A 25 36.33 6.52 -48.73
CA VAL A 25 35.47 6.90 -47.60
C VAL A 25 34.58 8.06 -48.07
N THR A 26 33.39 7.73 -48.56
CA THR A 26 32.40 8.72 -48.95
C THR A 26 31.98 9.57 -47.74
N PRO A 27 31.74 10.89 -47.90
CA PRO A 27 31.32 11.78 -46.81
C PRO A 27 30.04 11.34 -46.05
N GLN A 28 29.29 10.37 -46.59
CA GLN A 28 28.07 9.85 -45.98
C GLN A 28 28.33 8.91 -44.77
N THR A 29 29.41 8.12 -44.77
CA THR A 29 29.75 7.21 -43.65
C THR A 29 30.26 7.97 -42.41
N THR A 30 30.99 9.07 -42.60
CA THR A 30 31.43 9.99 -41.52
C THR A 30 30.26 10.75 -40.88
N VAL A 31 29.26 11.16 -41.66
CA VAL A 31 28.06 11.87 -41.13
C VAL A 31 27.17 10.94 -40.28
N GLN A 32 27.00 9.67 -40.67
CA GLN A 32 26.22 8.71 -39.89
C GLN A 32 26.92 8.31 -38.58
N ALA A 33 28.25 8.12 -38.60
CA ALA A 33 29.05 7.89 -37.40
C ALA A 33 29.01 9.10 -36.43
N ALA A 34 29.06 10.33 -36.96
CA ALA A 34 28.93 11.56 -36.17
C ALA A 34 27.52 11.72 -35.56
N LYS A 35 26.45 11.36 -36.28
CA LYS A 35 25.06 11.35 -35.76
C LYS A 35 24.87 10.32 -34.65
N LYS A 36 25.36 9.08 -34.80
CA LYS A 36 25.34 8.03 -33.75
C LYS A 36 26.12 8.46 -32.51
N THR A 37 27.26 9.14 -32.68
CA THR A 37 28.10 9.65 -31.58
C THR A 37 27.45 10.84 -30.86
N LYS A 38 26.81 11.77 -31.58
CA LYS A 38 25.99 12.85 -30.99
C LYS A 38 24.79 12.29 -30.21
N ALA A 39 24.09 11.28 -30.74
CA ALA A 39 22.98 10.61 -30.06
C ALA A 39 23.43 9.88 -28.77
N LYS A 40 24.57 9.17 -28.80
CA LYS A 40 25.18 8.54 -27.60
C LYS A 40 25.60 9.59 -26.57
N LYS A 41 26.25 10.69 -26.97
CA LYS A 41 26.63 11.81 -26.08
C LYS A 41 25.40 12.52 -25.48
N GLN A 42 24.32 12.69 -26.25
CA GLN A 42 23.06 13.26 -25.76
C GLN A 42 22.34 12.31 -24.78
N LYS A 43 22.30 11.00 -25.06
CA LYS A 43 21.76 9.98 -24.14
C LYS A 43 22.56 9.96 -22.84
N ALA A 44 23.90 9.97 -22.91
CA ALA A 44 24.78 10.06 -21.74
C ALA A 44 24.59 11.36 -20.95
N LYS A 45 24.46 12.53 -21.61
CA LYS A 45 24.15 13.81 -20.95
C LYS A 45 22.77 13.80 -20.28
N LYS A 46 21.74 13.24 -20.93
CA LYS A 46 20.39 13.06 -20.34
C LYS A 46 20.44 12.13 -19.11
N THR A 47 21.17 11.02 -19.18
CA THR A 47 21.36 10.09 -18.05
C THR A 47 22.14 10.75 -16.90
N LYS A 48 23.21 11.50 -17.17
CA LYS A 48 23.96 12.25 -16.15
C LYS A 48 23.06 13.31 -15.48
N LYS A 49 22.33 14.13 -16.27
CA LYS A 49 21.37 15.11 -15.73
C LYS A 49 20.27 14.47 -14.87
N ALA A 50 19.74 13.31 -15.27
CA ALA A 50 18.76 12.56 -14.49
C ALA A 50 19.33 12.04 -13.16
N LYS A 51 20.56 11.49 -13.18
CA LYS A 51 21.28 11.05 -11.97
C LYS A 51 21.53 12.21 -11.01
N THR A 52 21.98 13.37 -11.51
CA THR A 52 22.19 14.57 -10.69
C THR A 52 20.88 15.11 -10.10
N LYS A 53 19.79 15.16 -10.87
CA LYS A 53 18.47 15.57 -10.35
C LYS A 53 17.97 14.61 -9.27
N LYS A 54 18.15 13.29 -9.45
CA LYS A 54 17.79 12.28 -8.44
C LYS A 54 18.62 12.45 -7.17
N ALA A 55 19.95 12.64 -7.29
CA ALA A 55 20.83 12.87 -6.14
C ALA A 55 20.43 14.13 -5.36
N LYS A 56 20.13 15.25 -6.04
CA LYS A 56 19.66 16.48 -5.40
C LYS A 56 18.33 16.29 -4.66
N ARG A 57 17.37 15.56 -5.26
CA ARG A 57 16.09 15.21 -4.61
C ARG A 57 16.30 14.35 -3.37
N THR A 58 17.17 13.34 -3.46
CA THR A 58 17.52 12.48 -2.32
C THR A 58 18.21 13.25 -1.21
N ALA A 59 19.13 14.16 -1.52
CA ALA A 59 19.77 15.02 -0.53
C ALA A 59 18.76 15.94 0.18
N LYS A 60 17.83 16.54 -0.57
CA LYS A 60 16.75 17.38 -0.03
C LYS A 60 15.79 16.61 0.87
N GLU A 61 15.54 15.34 0.59
CA GLU A 61 14.71 14.46 1.43
C GLU A 61 15.48 14.00 2.68
N LYS A 62 16.74 13.58 2.53
CA LYS A 62 17.58 13.06 3.61
C LYS A 62 17.72 14.03 4.78
N LYS A 63 17.71 15.36 4.53
CA LYS A 63 17.85 16.40 5.56
C LYS A 63 16.80 16.33 6.68
N TYR A 64 15.65 15.69 6.44
CA TYR A 64 14.58 15.57 7.44
C TYR A 64 14.81 14.40 8.43
N TYR A 65 15.85 13.59 8.21
CA TYR A 65 16.05 12.33 8.92
C TYR A 65 17.41 12.29 9.60
N THR A 66 17.48 11.66 10.78
CA THR A 66 18.78 11.22 11.32
C THR A 66 19.40 10.13 10.44
N ALA A 67 20.69 9.86 10.59
CA ALA A 67 21.35 8.78 9.84
C ALA A 67 20.67 7.40 10.04
N LYS A 68 20.24 7.10 11.28
CA LYS A 68 19.50 5.88 11.63
C LYS A 68 18.14 5.82 10.94
N GLN A 69 17.36 6.91 11.02
CA GLN A 69 16.05 7.00 10.36
C GLN A 69 16.17 6.86 8.85
N TRP A 70 17.13 7.55 8.23
CA TRP A 70 17.34 7.47 6.79
C TRP A 70 17.71 6.06 6.34
N SER A 71 18.59 5.39 7.07
CA SER A 71 18.94 3.99 6.80
C SER A 71 17.72 3.07 6.92
N GLN A 72 16.85 3.31 7.88
CA GLN A 72 15.59 2.57 8.04
C GLN A 72 14.61 2.82 6.90
N VAL A 73 14.44 4.08 6.44
CA VAL A 73 13.64 4.41 5.25
C VAL A 73 14.15 3.66 4.02
N LEU A 74 15.47 3.61 3.80
CA LEU A 74 16.05 2.87 2.68
C LEU A 74 15.80 1.36 2.78
N ARG A 75 15.87 0.78 3.99
CA ARG A 75 15.52 -0.63 4.20
C ARG A 75 14.06 -0.91 3.88
N TYR A 76 13.14 -0.07 4.35
CA TYR A 76 11.71 -0.21 4.04
C TYR A 76 11.43 -0.11 2.54
N ARG A 77 12.02 0.87 1.86
CA ARG A 77 11.91 1.00 0.39
C ARG A 77 12.43 -0.23 -0.35
N LYS A 78 13.56 -0.80 0.10
CA LYS A 78 14.13 -2.04 -0.48
C LYS A 78 13.21 -3.24 -0.26
N GLN A 79 12.67 -3.40 0.95
CA GLN A 79 11.73 -4.47 1.28
C GLN A 79 10.43 -4.36 0.48
N ALA A 80 9.80 -3.18 0.47
CA ALA A 80 8.61 -2.86 -0.31
C ALA A 80 8.79 -3.18 -1.80
N LYS A 81 9.91 -2.75 -2.40
CA LYS A 81 10.24 -3.06 -3.80
C LYS A 81 10.35 -4.55 -4.07
N ARG A 82 10.94 -5.31 -3.13
CA ARG A 82 11.08 -6.77 -3.24
C ARG A 82 9.73 -7.48 -3.17
N ILE A 83 8.81 -7.01 -2.32
CA ILE A 83 7.45 -7.55 -2.24
C ILE A 83 6.69 -7.26 -3.53
N GLY A 84 6.80 -6.04 -4.08
CA GLY A 84 6.21 -5.66 -5.37
C GLY A 84 4.67 -5.58 -5.36
N VAL A 85 4.09 -5.14 -6.48
CA VAL A 85 2.65 -4.80 -6.58
C VAL A 85 1.91 -5.52 -7.70
N THR A 86 2.57 -6.44 -8.39
CA THR A 86 2.00 -7.03 -9.62
C THR A 86 0.78 -7.91 -9.34
N THR A 87 -0.20 -7.82 -10.22
CA THR A 87 -1.39 -8.69 -10.30
C THR A 87 -1.27 -9.74 -11.41
N LYS A 88 -0.14 -9.74 -12.15
CA LYS A 88 0.08 -10.70 -13.24
C LYS A 88 0.06 -12.12 -12.69
N GLY A 89 -0.77 -12.97 -13.27
CA GLY A 89 -0.90 -14.36 -12.84
C GLY A 89 -1.56 -14.53 -11.46
N MET A 90 -2.42 -13.59 -11.06
CA MET A 90 -3.10 -13.66 -9.75
C MET A 90 -3.98 -14.90 -9.57
N TYR A 91 -4.51 -15.48 -10.66
CA TYR A 91 -5.38 -16.66 -10.61
C TYR A 91 -4.62 -17.92 -11.06
N ALA A 92 -4.65 -18.96 -10.23
CA ALA A 92 -4.35 -20.33 -10.67
C ALA A 92 -5.54 -20.89 -11.48
N GLN A 93 -6.76 -20.56 -11.05
CA GLN A 93 -8.00 -20.80 -11.78
C GLN A 93 -8.80 -19.50 -11.81
N LYS A 94 -9.05 -18.95 -13.00
CA LYS A 94 -9.87 -17.73 -13.11
C LYS A 94 -11.30 -17.99 -12.62
N PRO A 95 -11.90 -17.06 -11.86
CA PRO A 95 -13.30 -17.15 -11.49
C PRO A 95 -14.20 -17.09 -12.72
N ARG A 96 -15.35 -17.76 -12.65
CA ARG A 96 -16.43 -17.66 -13.63
C ARG A 96 -17.65 -17.11 -12.91
N LEU A 97 -17.86 -15.81 -13.06
CA LEU A 97 -18.88 -15.03 -12.34
C LEU A 97 -20.24 -15.00 -13.07
N LYS A 98 -20.50 -15.98 -13.94
CA LYS A 98 -21.72 -16.16 -14.75
C LYS A 98 -22.04 -17.67 -14.80
N LYS A 99 -23.17 -18.07 -15.40
CA LYS A 99 -23.59 -19.49 -15.48
C LYS A 99 -22.61 -20.39 -16.29
N PRO A 100 -22.28 -21.61 -15.80
CA PRO A 100 -22.19 -22.01 -14.40
C PRO A 100 -21.17 -21.24 -13.58
N PHE A 101 -21.56 -20.84 -12.37
CA PHE A 101 -20.70 -20.15 -11.42
C PHE A 101 -19.52 -21.03 -10.99
N ARG A 102 -18.31 -20.44 -10.94
CA ARG A 102 -17.13 -21.04 -10.30
C ARG A 102 -16.35 -19.96 -9.55
N PRO A 103 -16.02 -20.15 -8.25
CA PRO A 103 -15.34 -19.13 -7.46
C PRO A 103 -13.90 -18.86 -7.93
N GLY A 104 -13.27 -19.80 -8.64
CA GLY A 104 -11.86 -19.70 -9.02
C GLY A 104 -10.92 -20.06 -7.88
N LYS A 105 -9.62 -19.81 -8.08
CA LYS A 105 -8.55 -20.04 -7.10
C LYS A 105 -7.40 -19.08 -7.38
N LEU A 106 -6.91 -18.40 -6.34
CA LEU A 106 -5.73 -17.55 -6.47
C LEU A 106 -4.45 -18.37 -6.61
N SER A 107 -3.45 -17.78 -7.25
CA SER A 107 -2.11 -18.36 -7.28
C SER A 107 -1.42 -18.16 -5.94
N ALA A 108 -0.59 -19.12 -5.54
CA ALA A 108 0.23 -19.00 -4.33
C ALA A 108 1.09 -17.73 -4.36
N SER A 109 1.55 -17.29 -5.53
CA SER A 109 2.34 -16.07 -5.69
C SER A 109 1.58 -14.79 -5.32
N TYR A 110 0.27 -14.75 -5.53
CA TYR A 110 -0.57 -13.60 -5.17
C TYR A 110 -0.89 -13.61 -3.68
N ILE A 111 -1.32 -14.76 -3.15
CA ILE A 111 -1.57 -14.97 -1.71
C ILE A 111 -0.33 -14.59 -0.89
N ASN A 112 0.84 -15.14 -1.25
CA ASN A 112 2.09 -14.83 -0.57
C ASN A 112 2.47 -13.36 -0.66
N ARG A 113 2.13 -12.67 -1.75
CA ARG A 113 2.41 -11.23 -1.90
C ARG A 113 1.53 -10.39 -1.00
N THR A 114 0.24 -10.72 -0.89
CA THR A 114 -0.70 -10.09 0.05
C THR A 114 -0.23 -10.28 1.49
N VAL A 115 0.07 -11.52 1.88
CA VAL A 115 0.59 -11.84 3.23
C VAL A 115 1.93 -11.16 3.51
N ASN A 116 2.82 -11.06 2.51
CA ASN A 116 4.09 -10.34 2.66
C ASN A 116 3.89 -8.82 2.89
N TRP A 117 2.86 -8.21 2.29
CA TRP A 117 2.51 -6.81 2.57
C TRP A 117 1.93 -6.63 3.98
N ILE A 118 1.03 -7.51 4.41
CA ILE A 118 0.52 -7.52 5.79
C ILE A 118 1.71 -7.61 6.76
N ASN A 119 2.59 -8.59 6.55
CA ASN A 119 3.74 -8.83 7.40
C ASN A 119 4.79 -7.72 7.36
N PHE A 120 4.93 -7.01 6.24
CA PHE A 120 5.78 -5.83 6.16
C PHE A 120 5.33 -4.76 7.16
N TYR A 121 4.03 -4.49 7.23
CA TYR A 121 3.46 -3.55 8.17
C TYR A 121 3.47 -4.11 9.60
N ARG A 122 3.04 -5.36 9.84
CA ARG A 122 3.12 -5.98 11.18
C ARG A 122 4.53 -5.93 11.77
N THR A 123 5.56 -6.24 10.97
CA THR A 123 6.98 -6.11 11.38
C THR A 123 7.34 -4.68 11.75
N MET A 124 6.83 -3.67 11.03
CA MET A 124 7.05 -2.27 11.34
C MET A 124 6.52 -1.90 12.74
N PHE A 125 5.39 -2.50 13.13
CA PHE A 125 4.76 -2.34 14.45
C PHE A 125 5.36 -3.25 15.54
N GLY A 126 6.33 -4.12 15.21
CA GLY A 126 6.92 -5.06 16.18
C GLY A 126 5.98 -6.21 16.55
N LEU A 127 5.07 -6.55 15.65
CA LEU A 127 4.09 -7.62 15.79
C LEU A 127 4.58 -8.90 15.12
N SER A 128 4.09 -10.04 15.60
CA SER A 128 4.32 -11.35 14.99
C SER A 128 3.75 -11.39 13.57
N LYS A 129 4.37 -12.16 12.69
CA LYS A 129 3.89 -12.33 11.33
C LYS A 129 2.66 -13.23 11.30
N VAL A 130 1.77 -12.98 10.34
CA VAL A 130 0.70 -13.91 9.98
C VAL A 130 1.14 -14.86 8.88
N HIS A 131 0.48 -16.01 8.79
CA HIS A 131 0.60 -16.94 7.66
C HIS A 131 -0.72 -17.04 6.89
N ALA A 132 -0.67 -17.54 5.65
CA ALA A 132 -1.88 -17.80 4.89
C ALA A 132 -2.41 -19.19 5.26
N ASP A 133 -3.70 -19.29 5.58
CA ASP A 133 -4.37 -20.55 5.83
C ASP A 133 -5.11 -21.04 4.58
N SER A 134 -4.92 -22.31 4.19
CA SER A 134 -5.45 -22.85 2.92
C SER A 134 -6.98 -22.94 2.88
N ASP A 135 -7.60 -23.25 4.00
CA ASP A 135 -9.04 -23.41 4.10
C ASP A 135 -9.70 -22.04 4.14
N TRP A 136 -9.10 -21.09 4.85
CA TRP A 136 -9.51 -19.69 4.86
C TRP A 136 -9.31 -19.03 3.50
N ASN A 137 -8.25 -19.35 2.75
CA ASN A 137 -8.08 -18.90 1.36
C ASN A 137 -9.23 -19.41 0.48
N THR A 138 -9.64 -20.67 0.66
CA THR A 138 -10.77 -21.25 -0.09
C THR A 138 -12.08 -20.57 0.29
N SER A 139 -12.32 -20.38 1.58
CA SER A 139 -13.46 -19.64 2.13
C SER A 139 -13.54 -18.22 1.56
N ALA A 140 -12.48 -17.43 1.72
CA ALA A 140 -12.42 -16.05 1.25
C ALA A 140 -12.58 -15.97 -0.28
N GLN A 141 -12.09 -16.95 -1.04
CA GLN A 141 -12.31 -16.98 -2.49
C GLN A 141 -13.78 -17.14 -2.87
N TYR A 142 -14.57 -17.87 -2.06
CA TYR A 142 -16.02 -17.92 -2.23
C TYR A 142 -16.65 -16.54 -1.97
N GLY A 143 -16.32 -15.89 -0.85
CA GLY A 143 -16.88 -14.58 -0.51
C GLY A 143 -16.58 -13.51 -1.55
N ALA A 144 -15.33 -13.41 -1.99
CA ALA A 144 -14.95 -12.50 -3.08
C ALA A 144 -15.70 -12.81 -4.38
N ALA A 145 -15.84 -14.10 -4.75
CA ALA A 145 -16.52 -14.49 -5.97
C ALA A 145 -18.03 -14.28 -5.92
N THR A 146 -18.69 -14.46 -4.77
CA THR A 146 -20.13 -14.21 -4.61
C THR A 146 -20.43 -12.71 -4.64
N LEU A 147 -19.61 -11.89 -3.97
CA LEU A 147 -19.68 -10.43 -4.08
C LEU A 147 -19.53 -9.99 -5.55
N ALA A 148 -18.50 -10.49 -6.23
CA ALA A 148 -18.23 -10.15 -7.62
C ALA A 148 -19.29 -10.68 -8.61
N ALA A 149 -19.95 -11.81 -8.31
CA ALA A 149 -21.03 -12.33 -9.14
C ALA A 149 -22.34 -11.55 -8.97
N ALA A 150 -22.57 -10.99 -7.78
CA ALA A 150 -23.72 -10.13 -7.53
C ALA A 150 -23.50 -8.70 -8.05
N ASP A 151 -22.29 -8.17 -7.90
CA ASP A 151 -21.87 -6.83 -8.35
C ASP A 151 -22.80 -5.72 -7.82
N LYS A 152 -23.05 -5.75 -6.50
CA LYS A 152 -23.95 -4.82 -5.78
C LYS A 152 -23.29 -4.05 -4.64
N GLY A 153 -21.96 -4.07 -4.59
CA GLY A 153 -21.19 -3.46 -3.50
C GLY A 153 -20.76 -4.47 -2.44
N LEU A 154 -20.34 -3.97 -1.29
CA LEU A 154 -19.84 -4.76 -0.16
C LEU A 154 -20.95 -5.01 0.86
N SER A 155 -21.01 -6.22 1.40
CA SER A 155 -21.92 -6.59 2.50
C SER A 155 -21.41 -7.82 3.24
N HIS A 156 -21.24 -7.70 4.55
CA HIS A 156 -21.01 -8.84 5.43
C HIS A 156 -22.24 -9.74 5.44
N GLY A 157 -22.04 -11.05 5.31
CA GLY A 157 -23.13 -12.03 5.23
C GLY A 157 -23.92 -11.95 3.92
N LEU A 158 -23.51 -11.10 2.98
CA LEU A 158 -24.25 -10.78 1.75
C LEU A 158 -25.68 -10.28 2.03
N VAL A 159 -25.91 -9.71 3.23
CA VAL A 159 -27.20 -9.19 3.66
C VAL A 159 -27.64 -8.06 2.73
N GLY A 160 -28.91 -8.05 2.36
CA GLY A 160 -29.48 -7.06 1.42
C GLY A 160 -29.09 -7.25 -0.04
N ILE A 161 -28.23 -8.23 -0.38
CA ILE A 161 -27.86 -8.53 -1.76
C ILE A 161 -28.69 -9.69 -2.31
N LYS A 162 -29.41 -9.46 -3.40
CA LYS A 162 -30.17 -10.52 -4.09
C LYS A 162 -29.22 -11.53 -4.74
N ARG A 163 -29.25 -12.79 -4.27
CA ARG A 163 -28.49 -13.90 -4.86
C ARG A 163 -28.77 -14.05 -6.36
N PRO A 164 -27.75 -14.00 -7.23
CA PRO A 164 -27.93 -14.29 -8.65
C PRO A 164 -28.39 -15.74 -8.87
N SER A 165 -29.34 -15.96 -9.78
CA SER A 165 -29.96 -17.29 -10.00
C SER A 165 -28.95 -18.36 -10.44
N PHE A 166 -27.86 -17.97 -11.10
CA PHE A 166 -26.79 -18.86 -11.55
C PHE A 166 -25.77 -19.23 -10.46
N VAL A 167 -25.85 -18.62 -9.27
CA VAL A 167 -25.08 -19.02 -8.08
C VAL A 167 -25.97 -19.90 -7.22
N SER A 168 -25.66 -21.19 -7.08
CA SER A 168 -26.42 -22.11 -6.23
C SER A 168 -26.56 -21.60 -4.79
N LYS A 169 -27.64 -21.97 -4.07
CA LYS A 169 -27.81 -21.63 -2.65
C LYS A 169 -26.59 -22.00 -1.80
N ALA A 170 -26.03 -23.20 -1.99
CA ALA A 170 -24.84 -23.65 -1.25
C ALA A 170 -23.60 -22.76 -1.47
N ASN A 171 -23.28 -22.43 -2.72
CA ASN A 171 -22.16 -21.51 -3.00
C ASN A 171 -22.41 -20.08 -2.48
N TRP A 172 -23.66 -19.63 -2.47
CA TRP A 172 -24.02 -18.33 -1.87
C TRP A 172 -23.82 -18.35 -0.36
N GLN A 173 -24.25 -19.43 0.32
CA GLN A 173 -24.06 -19.58 1.76
C GLN A 173 -22.56 -19.57 2.13
N LYS A 174 -21.72 -20.33 1.41
CA LYS A 174 -20.26 -20.28 1.59
C LYS A 174 -19.68 -18.87 1.46
N GLY A 175 -20.23 -18.09 0.53
CA GLY A 175 -19.85 -16.70 0.35
C GLY A 175 -20.30 -15.81 1.51
N ALA A 176 -21.53 -15.97 1.98
CA ALA A 176 -22.06 -15.26 3.14
C ALA A 176 -21.28 -15.57 4.42
N ASP A 177 -20.99 -16.84 4.67
CA ASP A 177 -20.21 -17.26 5.83
C ASP A 177 -18.81 -16.66 5.79
N ALA A 178 -18.16 -16.70 4.61
CA ALA A 178 -16.84 -16.11 4.42
C ALA A 178 -16.83 -14.60 4.67
N THR A 179 -17.76 -13.84 4.09
CA THR A 179 -17.75 -12.38 4.22
C THR A 179 -18.06 -11.90 5.64
N ASN A 180 -18.71 -12.71 6.49
CA ASN A 180 -18.91 -12.40 7.90
C ASN A 180 -17.62 -12.46 8.75
N GLN A 181 -16.55 -13.06 8.24
CA GLN A 181 -15.31 -13.34 9.00
C GLN A 181 -14.11 -12.50 8.53
N SER A 182 -14.38 -11.48 7.73
CA SER A 182 -13.41 -10.90 6.83
C SER A 182 -13.44 -9.40 6.81
N ASN A 183 -12.28 -8.81 6.51
CA ASN A 183 -12.23 -7.46 5.97
C ASN A 183 -12.61 -7.50 4.49
N LEU A 184 -13.46 -6.57 4.02
CA LEU A 184 -13.95 -6.55 2.63
C LEU A 184 -13.49 -5.29 1.90
N SER A 185 -13.08 -5.41 0.65
CA SER A 185 -12.77 -4.23 -0.16
C SER A 185 -13.20 -4.38 -1.62
N GLN A 186 -13.42 -3.24 -2.27
CA GLN A 186 -13.84 -3.14 -3.66
C GLN A 186 -12.97 -2.13 -4.41
N GLY A 187 -12.77 -2.34 -5.71
CA GLY A 187 -12.12 -1.39 -6.62
C GLY A 187 -10.60 -1.55 -6.70
N MET A 188 -10.00 -2.42 -5.88
CA MET A 188 -8.56 -2.67 -5.86
C MET A 188 -8.24 -4.12 -6.21
N THR A 189 -7.08 -4.33 -6.82
CA THR A 189 -6.61 -5.67 -7.21
C THR A 189 -5.15 -5.93 -6.85
N ALA A 190 -4.32 -4.88 -6.74
CA ALA A 190 -2.94 -5.05 -6.35
C ALA A 190 -2.85 -5.36 -4.85
N PRO A 191 -2.07 -6.38 -4.44
CA PRO A 191 -1.90 -6.72 -3.02
C PRO A 191 -1.47 -5.55 -2.13
N TYR A 192 -0.63 -4.66 -2.66
CA TYR A 192 -0.21 -3.46 -1.93
C TYR A 192 -1.38 -2.50 -1.68
N ASP A 193 -2.19 -2.24 -2.72
CA ASP A 193 -3.28 -1.28 -2.64
C ASP A 193 -4.37 -1.81 -1.68
N ILE A 194 -4.71 -3.10 -1.77
CA ILE A 194 -5.66 -3.77 -0.87
C ILE A 194 -5.23 -3.67 0.60
N VAL A 195 -4.00 -4.10 0.91
CA VAL A 195 -3.49 -4.08 2.29
C VAL A 195 -3.35 -2.66 2.82
N THR A 196 -2.93 -1.72 1.95
CA THR A 196 -2.79 -0.31 2.33
C THR A 196 -4.15 0.32 2.58
N GLY A 197 -5.19 -0.02 1.80
CA GLY A 197 -6.56 0.43 2.00
C GLY A 197 -7.16 -0.05 3.32
N TYR A 198 -6.99 -1.33 3.66
CA TYR A 198 -7.41 -1.82 4.98
C TYR A 198 -6.68 -1.13 6.13
N LEU A 199 -5.39 -0.82 5.96
CA LEU A 199 -4.62 -0.17 7.01
C LEU A 199 -4.88 1.34 7.09
N SER A 200 -5.13 2.04 5.98
CA SER A 200 -5.48 3.46 6.01
C SER A 200 -6.88 3.66 6.57
N ASP A 201 -7.80 2.76 6.25
CA ASP A 201 -9.19 2.77 6.72
C ASP A 201 -9.87 4.15 6.50
N ASP A 202 -9.52 4.78 5.39
CA ASP A 202 -9.93 6.14 5.03
C ASP A 202 -11.13 6.17 4.07
N GLY A 203 -11.59 4.99 3.66
CA GLY A 203 -12.78 4.78 2.83
C GLY A 203 -13.76 3.78 3.46
N ASP A 204 -13.71 3.61 4.77
CA ASP A 204 -14.64 2.72 5.47
C ASP A 204 -16.08 3.23 5.34
N LEU A 205 -16.97 2.32 4.95
CA LEU A 205 -18.39 2.60 4.78
C LEU A 205 -19.16 2.49 6.11
N SER A 206 -18.61 1.82 7.14
CA SER A 206 -19.23 1.72 8.47
C SER A 206 -18.95 2.91 9.38
N GLY A 207 -17.90 3.71 9.12
CA GLY A 207 -17.64 4.91 9.90
C GLY A 207 -16.17 5.31 9.94
N LEU A 208 -15.77 5.89 11.07
CA LEU A 208 -14.39 6.35 11.32
C LEU A 208 -13.60 5.43 12.26
N GLU A 209 -14.26 4.43 12.85
CA GLU A 209 -13.58 3.42 13.65
C GLU A 209 -12.76 2.51 12.74
N PRO A 210 -11.45 2.36 12.94
CA PRO A 210 -10.58 1.70 11.97
C PRO A 210 -10.58 0.16 12.10
N GLY A 211 -11.76 -0.48 12.07
CA GLY A 211 -11.93 -1.92 12.31
C GLY A 211 -11.06 -2.81 11.42
N HIS A 212 -10.92 -2.48 10.13
CA HIS A 212 -10.12 -3.28 9.20
C HIS A 212 -8.64 -3.26 9.58
N ARG A 213 -8.13 -2.07 9.94
CA ARG A 213 -6.75 -1.89 10.42
C ARG A 213 -6.53 -2.65 11.72
N LEU A 214 -7.48 -2.58 12.64
CA LEU A 214 -7.37 -3.23 13.95
C LEU A 214 -7.25 -4.75 13.81
N TRP A 215 -8.04 -5.39 12.93
CA TRP A 215 -7.83 -6.81 12.61
C TRP A 215 -6.42 -7.10 12.10
N LEU A 216 -5.89 -6.30 11.18
CA LEU A 216 -4.56 -6.52 10.61
C LEU A 216 -3.40 -6.26 11.56
N LEU A 217 -3.58 -5.42 12.58
CA LEU A 217 -2.57 -5.06 13.58
C LEU A 217 -2.84 -5.65 14.97
N GLY A 218 -3.90 -6.44 15.09
CA GLY A 218 -4.32 -7.08 16.33
C GLY A 218 -3.74 -8.49 16.51
N GLY A 219 -4.38 -9.22 17.42
CA GLY A 219 -3.97 -10.55 17.92
C GLY A 219 -4.19 -11.72 16.96
N ILE A 220 -4.01 -11.55 15.65
CA ILE A 220 -4.17 -12.62 14.65
C ILE A 220 -2.83 -13.28 14.26
N ASP A 221 -2.84 -14.59 13.97
CA ASP A 221 -1.71 -15.38 13.51
C ASP A 221 -1.83 -15.86 12.05
N ARG A 222 -3.04 -15.80 11.48
CA ARG A 222 -3.34 -16.28 10.13
C ARG A 222 -4.38 -15.42 9.42
N VAL A 223 -4.40 -15.54 8.10
CA VAL A 223 -5.37 -14.88 7.23
C VAL A 223 -5.78 -15.80 6.07
N GLY A 224 -6.98 -15.56 5.52
CA GLY A 224 -7.42 -16.13 4.25
C GLY A 224 -7.53 -15.06 3.18
N VAL A 225 -6.92 -15.26 2.03
CA VAL A 225 -6.91 -14.30 0.93
C VAL A 225 -7.82 -14.78 -0.19
N GLY A 226 -8.87 -14.01 -0.48
CA GLY A 226 -9.79 -14.19 -1.59
C GLY A 226 -9.83 -12.96 -2.48
N GLN A 227 -9.92 -13.14 -3.78
CA GLN A 227 -10.06 -12.03 -4.72
C GLN A 227 -10.80 -12.51 -5.97
N ALA A 228 -11.78 -11.74 -6.43
CA ALA A 228 -12.47 -11.98 -7.70
C ALA A 228 -12.82 -10.66 -8.37
N GLY A 229 -12.25 -10.42 -9.55
CA GLY A 229 -12.35 -9.11 -10.19
C GLY A 229 -11.81 -8.01 -9.26
N GLY A 230 -12.61 -6.96 -9.05
CA GLY A 230 -12.28 -5.85 -8.14
C GLY A 230 -12.70 -6.07 -6.68
N TYR A 231 -13.20 -7.26 -6.30
CA TYR A 231 -13.62 -7.56 -4.93
C TYR A 231 -12.57 -8.39 -4.19
N ASN A 232 -12.22 -7.97 -2.99
CA ASN A 232 -11.37 -8.68 -2.06
C ASN A 232 -12.17 -9.12 -0.82
N ASP A 233 -11.88 -10.32 -0.38
CA ASP A 233 -12.32 -10.86 0.90
C ASP A 233 -11.05 -11.31 1.61
N LEU A 234 -10.77 -10.72 2.77
CA LEU A 234 -9.62 -11.06 3.60
C LEU A 234 -10.10 -11.58 4.94
N ARG A 235 -10.17 -12.90 5.08
CA ARG A 235 -10.58 -13.56 6.32
C ARG A 235 -9.54 -13.34 7.42
N VAL A 236 -10.01 -12.86 8.57
CA VAL A 236 -9.18 -12.42 9.69
C VAL A 236 -9.55 -13.08 11.02
N PHE A 237 -10.71 -13.72 11.14
CA PHE A 237 -11.10 -14.49 12.32
C PHE A 237 -11.93 -15.75 11.97
N ALA A 238 -12.19 -16.59 12.98
CA ALA A 238 -13.07 -17.74 12.89
C ALA A 238 -14.44 -17.43 13.51
N ASP A 239 -15.49 -18.15 13.10
CA ASP A 239 -16.88 -17.97 13.56
C ASP A 239 -17.08 -18.24 15.06
N ASN A 240 -16.12 -18.89 15.73
CA ASN A 240 -16.28 -19.36 17.11
C ASN A 240 -14.99 -19.23 17.96
N SER A 241 -14.06 -18.37 17.57
CA SER A 241 -12.82 -18.14 18.34
C SER A 241 -12.75 -16.66 18.71
N TYR A 242 -13.22 -16.33 19.90
CA TYR A 242 -13.06 -15.00 20.48
C TYR A 242 -11.69 -14.78 21.13
N ASP A 243 -10.81 -15.78 21.06
CA ASP A 243 -9.47 -15.68 21.61
C ASP A 243 -8.46 -15.13 20.60
N ALA A 244 -7.65 -14.19 21.09
CA ALA A 244 -6.46 -13.75 20.38
C ALA A 244 -5.50 -14.93 20.19
N THR A 245 -5.07 -15.14 18.95
CA THR A 245 -4.10 -16.19 18.58
C THR A 245 -2.64 -15.75 18.80
N THR A 246 -2.41 -14.46 19.03
CA THR A 246 -1.12 -13.90 19.41
C THR A 246 -1.31 -12.81 20.47
N PRO A 247 -0.29 -12.51 21.31
CA PRO A 247 -0.39 -11.44 22.30
C PRO A 247 -0.75 -10.10 21.66
N VAL A 248 -1.86 -9.51 22.11
CA VAL A 248 -2.30 -8.18 21.70
C VAL A 248 -1.39 -7.14 22.35
N LYS A 249 -0.92 -6.18 21.57
CA LYS A 249 -0.01 -5.13 22.05
C LYS A 249 -0.61 -3.77 21.78
N LYS A 250 -0.47 -2.85 22.74
CA LYS A 250 -0.83 -1.44 22.54
C LYS A 250 -0.27 -0.93 21.22
N THR A 251 -1.16 -0.45 20.35
CA THR A 251 -0.82 -0.10 18.98
C THR A 251 -1.25 1.33 18.70
N ALA A 252 -0.28 2.19 18.38
CA ALA A 252 -0.53 3.55 17.92
C ALA A 252 -0.38 3.63 16.41
N PHE A 253 -1.38 4.21 15.73
CA PHE A 253 -1.37 4.47 14.30
C PHE A 253 -1.62 5.96 14.05
N PRO A 254 -0.66 6.73 13.52
CA PRO A 254 0.69 6.35 13.12
C PRO A 254 1.53 5.86 14.31
N ARG A 255 2.44 4.92 14.06
CA ARG A 255 3.37 4.48 15.10
C ARG A 255 4.43 5.51 15.44
N ALA A 256 5.00 5.41 16.63
CA ALA A 256 6.20 6.14 17.01
C ALA A 256 7.39 5.83 16.08
N GLY A 257 8.20 6.84 15.77
CA GLY A 257 9.34 6.71 14.86
C GLY A 257 8.96 6.98 13.41
N LEU A 258 9.05 5.99 12.50
CA LEU A 258 8.77 6.17 11.08
C LEU A 258 7.44 5.52 10.70
N MET A 259 6.63 6.25 9.92
CA MET A 259 5.35 5.79 9.36
C MET A 259 5.24 6.16 7.87
N PRO A 260 4.79 5.25 6.98
CA PRO A 260 4.51 5.58 5.59
C PRO A 260 3.43 6.66 5.47
N TYR A 261 3.73 7.73 4.74
CA TYR A 261 2.82 8.85 4.52
C TYR A 261 1.50 8.41 3.87
N ALA A 262 1.58 7.48 2.90
CA ALA A 262 0.42 6.94 2.19
C ALA A 262 -0.71 6.48 3.12
N LEU A 263 -0.35 5.81 4.22
CA LEU A 263 -1.28 5.20 5.16
C LEU A 263 -2.05 6.22 6.01
N VAL A 264 -1.58 7.46 6.10
CA VAL A 264 -2.07 8.42 7.08
C VAL A 264 -2.49 9.75 6.48
N SER A 265 -2.30 9.94 5.17
CA SER A 265 -2.41 11.25 4.53
C SER A 265 -3.72 11.51 3.81
N GLN A 266 -4.58 10.50 3.63
CA GLN A 266 -5.72 10.59 2.73
C GLN A 266 -7.07 10.85 3.42
N GLY A 267 -7.07 11.06 4.74
CA GLY A 267 -8.29 11.11 5.55
C GLY A 267 -8.38 9.96 6.54
N ALA A 268 -7.35 9.11 6.58
CA ALA A 268 -7.20 8.02 7.52
C ALA A 268 -7.39 8.47 8.97
N PRO A 269 -8.29 7.83 9.74
CA PRO A 269 -8.37 8.03 11.18
C PRO A 269 -7.04 7.63 11.81
N TRP A 270 -6.48 8.47 12.67
CA TRP A 270 -5.38 8.07 13.55
C TRP A 270 -5.99 7.41 14.77
N SER A 271 -5.30 6.46 15.36
CA SER A 271 -5.80 5.71 16.52
C SER A 271 -4.72 5.29 17.49
N VAL A 272 -5.13 5.02 18.72
CA VAL A 272 -4.38 4.20 19.68
C VAL A 272 -5.34 3.17 20.24
N SER A 273 -4.88 1.92 20.29
CA SER A 273 -5.67 0.78 20.76
C SER A 273 -4.90 0.02 21.82
N TRP A 274 -5.60 -0.44 22.85
CA TRP A 274 -5.06 -1.10 24.03
C TRP A 274 -5.57 -2.54 24.15
N PRO A 275 -4.76 -3.45 24.75
CA PRO A 275 -5.13 -4.85 24.97
C PRO A 275 -5.89 -5.05 26.29
N ASP A 276 -6.49 -3.99 26.82
CA ASP A 276 -7.33 -4.04 28.02
C ASP A 276 -8.60 -4.84 27.77
N GLU A 277 -9.26 -5.25 28.84
CA GLU A 277 -10.56 -5.91 28.76
C GLU A 277 -11.63 -4.88 28.38
N ASP A 278 -12.59 -5.31 27.55
CA ASP A 278 -13.77 -4.49 27.26
C ASP A 278 -14.68 -4.49 28.49
N THR A 279 -14.78 -3.33 29.15
CA THR A 279 -15.62 -3.15 30.34
C THR A 279 -17.04 -2.67 30.01
N GLY A 280 -17.36 -2.42 28.73
CA GLY A 280 -18.71 -2.07 28.28
C GLY A 280 -19.27 -0.71 28.77
N ASP A 281 -18.47 0.14 29.43
CA ASP A 281 -18.94 1.36 30.12
C ASP A 281 -18.15 2.64 29.80
N SER A 282 -17.53 2.80 28.62
CA SER A 282 -16.68 4.00 28.45
C SER A 282 -17.49 5.29 28.25
N HIS A 283 -17.55 6.06 29.32
CA HIS A 283 -17.78 7.50 29.32
C HIS A 283 -16.47 8.29 29.05
N SER A 284 -15.44 7.63 28.50
CA SER A 284 -14.15 8.25 28.18
C SER A 284 -14.34 9.46 27.27
N THR A 285 -13.76 10.60 27.67
CA THR A 285 -13.75 11.86 26.90
C THR A 285 -12.31 12.18 26.47
N PRO A 286 -11.72 11.37 25.57
CA PRO A 286 -10.33 11.51 25.18
C PRO A 286 -10.04 12.90 24.62
N GLN A 287 -8.91 13.47 25.04
CA GLN A 287 -8.37 14.69 24.47
C GLN A 287 -7.14 14.38 23.64
N VAL A 288 -7.13 14.88 22.40
CA VAL A 288 -6.02 14.65 21.46
C VAL A 288 -5.45 15.96 20.96
N ARG A 289 -4.12 16.10 21.04
CA ARG A 289 -3.37 17.23 20.45
C ARG A 289 -2.29 16.72 19.51
N VAL A 290 -2.30 17.24 18.28
CA VAL A 290 -1.27 16.95 17.28
C VAL A 290 -0.49 18.22 16.94
N TYR A 291 0.83 18.14 17.03
CA TYR A 291 1.74 19.25 16.74
C TYR A 291 2.76 18.86 15.67
N ASP A 292 2.80 19.58 14.55
CA ASP A 292 3.83 19.45 13.54
C ASP A 292 5.12 20.10 14.04
N LYS A 293 6.04 19.29 14.56
CA LYS A 293 7.34 19.75 15.07
C LYS A 293 8.25 20.27 13.96
N THR A 294 8.02 19.85 12.71
CA THR A 294 8.82 20.29 11.57
C THR A 294 8.40 21.68 11.10
N ALA A 295 7.10 21.94 11.03
CA ALA A 295 6.54 23.25 10.68
C ALA A 295 6.37 24.20 11.87
N LYS A 296 6.53 23.69 13.10
CA LYS A 296 6.26 24.38 14.37
C LYS A 296 4.81 24.89 14.47
N LYS A 297 3.84 24.07 14.09
CA LYS A 297 2.42 24.45 14.04
C LYS A 297 1.52 23.36 14.61
N THR A 298 0.45 23.77 15.28
CA THR A 298 -0.63 22.86 15.68
C THR A 298 -1.39 22.35 14.46
N VAL A 299 -1.71 21.06 14.47
CA VAL A 299 -2.59 20.41 13.49
C VAL A 299 -4.00 20.35 14.08
N LYS A 300 -4.99 20.81 13.32
CA LYS A 300 -6.40 20.70 13.73
C LYS A 300 -6.78 19.22 13.78
N VAL A 301 -7.40 18.81 14.88
CA VAL A 301 -7.94 17.46 15.10
C VAL A 301 -9.46 17.57 15.23
N THR A 302 -10.18 16.62 14.66
CA THR A 302 -11.64 16.47 14.75
C THR A 302 -12.02 15.01 15.03
N HIS A 303 -13.28 14.75 15.34
CA HIS A 303 -13.83 13.39 15.54
C HIS A 303 -13.05 12.53 16.53
N VAL A 304 -12.69 13.11 17.68
CA VAL A 304 -12.03 12.38 18.76
C VAL A 304 -13.09 11.55 19.48
N ASN A 305 -12.99 10.23 19.38
CA ASN A 305 -13.92 9.29 19.99
C ASN A 305 -13.15 8.10 20.58
N ALA A 306 -13.81 7.37 21.48
CA ALA A 306 -13.40 6.06 21.96
C ALA A 306 -14.41 5.00 21.52
N SER A 307 -13.95 3.76 21.38
CA SER A 307 -14.79 2.59 21.07
C SER A 307 -14.23 1.35 21.77
N GLN A 308 -15.11 0.43 22.14
CA GLN A 308 -14.79 -0.94 22.50
C GLN A 308 -15.36 -1.97 21.50
N GLY A 309 -15.27 -1.70 20.20
CA GLY A 309 -15.78 -2.62 19.17
C GLY A 309 -15.10 -4.00 19.11
N GLY A 310 -14.10 -4.29 19.95
CA GLY A 310 -13.43 -5.60 20.04
C GLY A 310 -12.57 -5.98 18.83
N TYR A 311 -12.48 -5.11 17.81
CA TYR A 311 -11.77 -5.41 16.57
C TYR A 311 -10.31 -5.75 16.82
N GLY A 312 -9.81 -6.84 16.24
CA GLY A 312 -8.42 -7.26 16.42
C GLY A 312 -8.06 -7.66 17.85
N PHE A 313 -9.07 -7.94 18.69
CA PHE A 313 -8.95 -8.26 20.11
C PHE A 313 -8.39 -7.10 20.96
N PHE A 314 -8.62 -5.86 20.52
CA PHE A 314 -8.40 -4.68 21.37
C PHE A 314 -9.65 -4.41 22.20
N GLY A 315 -9.48 -4.05 23.48
CA GLY A 315 -10.55 -3.55 24.33
C GLY A 315 -10.84 -2.11 23.93
N THR A 316 -10.04 -1.17 24.43
CA THR A 316 -10.23 0.26 24.16
C THR A 316 -9.51 0.70 22.89
N THR A 317 -10.20 1.44 22.01
CA THR A 317 -9.60 2.19 20.90
C THR A 317 -10.04 3.64 20.90
N VAL A 318 -9.08 4.56 20.98
CA VAL A 318 -9.29 5.98 20.69
C VAL A 318 -8.94 6.25 19.24
N TYR A 319 -9.84 6.91 18.50
CA TYR A 319 -9.59 7.32 17.12
C TYR A 319 -9.97 8.78 16.88
N PHE A 320 -9.29 9.42 15.95
CA PHE A 320 -9.40 10.85 15.66
C PHE A 320 -8.89 11.21 14.26
N LEU A 321 -9.30 12.37 13.74
CA LEU A 321 -8.93 12.84 12.40
C LEU A 321 -8.06 14.10 12.45
N PRO A 322 -6.76 14.02 12.14
CA PRO A 322 -5.96 15.20 11.85
C PRO A 322 -6.35 15.78 10.50
N LYS A 323 -6.34 17.12 10.37
CA LYS A 323 -6.65 17.82 9.12
C LYS A 323 -5.66 17.43 8.02
N LYS A 324 -6.15 16.66 7.03
CA LYS A 324 -5.42 16.17 5.85
C LYS A 324 -4.47 17.18 5.23
N SER A 325 -4.92 18.42 4.99
CA SER A 325 -4.11 19.44 4.31
C SER A 325 -2.89 19.92 5.12
N GLN A 326 -2.85 19.64 6.42
CA GLN A 326 -1.73 19.94 7.32
C GLN A 326 -0.74 18.76 7.47
N LEU A 327 -1.07 17.58 6.94
CA LEU A 327 -0.18 16.42 6.93
C LEU A 327 0.75 16.46 5.71
N LYS A 328 2.06 16.43 5.95
CA LYS A 328 3.10 16.58 4.93
C LYS A 328 4.11 15.44 5.02
N VAL A 329 4.51 14.94 3.85
CA VAL A 329 5.59 13.97 3.75
C VAL A 329 6.90 14.55 4.32
N ASN A 330 7.68 13.70 5.00
CA ASN A 330 8.93 14.02 5.72
C ASN A 330 8.76 14.80 7.03
N HIS A 331 7.57 15.31 7.35
CA HIS A 331 7.34 16.03 8.60
C HIS A 331 7.23 15.06 9.78
N ALA A 332 7.50 15.58 10.97
CA ALA A 332 7.33 14.88 12.24
C ALA A 332 6.25 15.55 13.08
N TYR A 333 5.40 14.72 13.67
CA TYR A 333 4.25 15.09 14.45
C TYR A 333 4.38 14.52 15.86
N VAL A 334 4.15 15.36 16.86
CA VAL A 334 3.99 14.94 18.26
C VAL A 334 2.49 14.76 18.50
N ILE A 335 2.09 13.59 18.96
CA ILE A 335 0.72 13.24 19.31
C ILE A 335 0.67 13.12 20.83
N ASN A 336 -0.27 13.81 21.45
CA ASN A 336 -0.58 13.68 22.87
C ASN A 336 -2.02 13.22 23.00
N ILE A 337 -2.25 12.21 23.84
CA ILE A 337 -3.56 11.65 24.14
C ILE A 337 -3.69 11.55 25.65
N SER A 338 -4.81 12.02 26.19
CA SER A 338 -5.11 12.05 27.62
C SER A 338 -6.60 11.83 27.87
N GLY A 339 -6.96 11.54 29.12
CA GLY A 339 -8.37 11.37 29.51
C GLY A 339 -8.99 10.11 28.91
N VAL A 340 -8.17 9.05 28.79
CA VAL A 340 -8.63 7.70 28.45
C VAL A 340 -8.69 6.94 29.76
N GLU A 341 -9.86 6.40 30.08
CA GLU A 341 -10.10 5.64 31.30
C GLU A 341 -9.11 4.47 31.44
N ASP A 342 -8.61 4.25 32.66
CA ASP A 342 -7.61 3.22 33.01
C ASP A 342 -6.32 3.20 32.17
N GLN A 343 -6.09 4.24 31.38
CA GLN A 343 -4.90 4.38 30.54
C GLN A 343 -4.12 5.62 30.92
N ALA A 344 -2.80 5.45 31.10
CA ALA A 344 -1.91 6.57 31.33
C ALA A 344 -1.88 7.51 30.12
N ASP A 345 -1.90 8.82 30.40
CA ASP A 345 -1.61 9.86 29.42
C ASP A 345 -0.33 9.53 28.63
N MET A 346 -0.38 9.77 27.32
CA MET A 346 0.73 9.39 26.45
C MET A 346 1.10 10.47 25.44
N SER A 347 2.40 10.56 25.18
CA SER A 347 2.98 11.41 24.16
C SER A 347 3.97 10.63 23.33
N TYR A 348 3.88 10.72 22.01
CA TYR A 348 4.84 10.10 21.11
C TYR A 348 5.05 10.92 19.84
N THR A 349 6.19 10.70 19.19
CA THR A 349 6.51 11.37 17.92
C THR A 349 6.54 10.36 16.78
N THR A 350 5.84 10.68 15.71
CA THR A 350 5.96 9.99 14.42
C THR A 350 6.60 10.90 13.38
N ARG A 351 7.29 10.33 12.40
CA ARG A 351 7.80 11.00 11.21
C ARG A 351 7.28 10.28 9.98
N LEU A 352 6.63 11.04 9.11
CA LEU A 352 6.03 10.52 7.89
C LEU A 352 7.08 10.43 6.80
N PHE A 353 7.12 9.33 6.06
CA PHE A 353 8.05 9.16 4.93
C PHE A 353 7.37 8.56 3.71
N ASP A 354 7.93 8.81 2.53
CA ASP A 354 7.43 8.22 1.30
C ASP A 354 8.00 6.80 1.10
N LEU A 355 7.16 5.78 1.02
CA LEU A 355 7.58 4.39 0.81
C LEU A 355 8.03 4.11 -0.63
N LYS A 356 7.76 5.02 -1.58
CA LYS A 356 8.14 4.93 -3.01
C LYS A 356 7.65 3.66 -3.70
N VAL A 357 6.41 3.30 -3.45
CA VAL A 357 5.74 2.19 -4.11
C VAL A 357 4.89 2.76 -5.25
N ASN A 358 5.09 2.26 -6.46
CA ASN A 358 4.30 2.64 -7.64
C ASN A 358 3.00 1.82 -7.71
N GLY A 359 2.23 1.81 -6.63
CA GLY A 359 0.88 1.23 -6.58
C GLY A 359 -0.18 2.25 -7.05
N GLY A 360 -1.39 1.77 -7.35
CA GLY A 360 -2.53 2.61 -7.71
C GLY A 360 -3.20 3.27 -6.51
N PHE A 361 -2.70 3.03 -5.30
CA PHE A 361 -3.13 3.72 -4.09
C PHE A 361 -2.63 5.17 -4.08
N TYR A 362 -3.26 6.02 -4.90
CA TYR A 362 -3.29 7.50 -4.85
C TYR A 362 -4.33 8.09 -5.80
#